data_AF-A0A2V6CHE7-F1
#
_entry.id   AF-A0A2V6CHE7-F1
#
_cell.length_a   1.000
_cell.length_b   1.000
_cell.length_c   1.000
_cell.angle_alpha   90.00
_cell.angle_beta   90.00
_cell.angle_gamma   90.00
#
_symmetry.space_group_name_H-M   'P 1'
#
loop_
_entity.id
_entity.type
_entity.pdbx_description
1 polymer ?
#
loop_
_entity_poly.entity_id
_entity_poly.type
_entity_poly.pdbx_seq_one_letter_code
_entity_poly.pdbx_strand_id
1 'polypeptide(L)'
;MEVAGSYRRRKEIVHDVDLLVATKKPETITKFFIGHSLVESIIAQGPTKSSVRLRSGVQCDLRVVSTAEYPFALAYFTGNKEHNIELRSRALKRG
;
A
#
# COMPACT_ATOMS: atom_id res chain seq x y z
N MET A 1 -5.58 7.53 6.45
CA MET A 1 -5.29 6.80 5.20
C MET A 1 -4.35 7.68 4.41
N GLU A 2 -3.34 7.09 3.78
CA GLU A 2 -2.40 7.82 2.95
C GLU A 2 -2.18 7.10 1.62
N VAL A 3 -1.87 7.86 0.57
CA VAL A 3 -1.39 7.32 -0.71
C VAL A 3 0.13 7.20 -0.60
N ALA A 4 0.65 5.98 -0.76
CA ALA A 4 2.06 5.67 -0.64
C ALA A 4 2.73 5.55 -2.03
N GLY A 5 3.84 4.81 -2.10
CA GLY A 5 4.46 4.45 -3.37
C GLY A 5 5.07 5.62 -4.12
N SER A 6 5.12 5.46 -5.43
CA SER A 6 5.73 6.43 -6.35
C SER A 6 4.98 7.76 -6.38
N TYR A 7 3.66 7.74 -6.17
CA TYR A 7 2.82 8.93 -6.05
C TYR A 7 3.28 9.84 -4.90
N ARG A 8 3.51 9.26 -3.71
CA ARG A 8 4.00 10.03 -2.54
C ARG A 8 5.39 10.63 -2.75
N ARG A 9 6.22 9.99 -3.60
CA ARG A 9 7.54 10.50 -4.02
C ARG A 9 7.48 11.50 -5.18
N ARG A 10 6.27 11.89 -5.62
CA ARG A 10 6.03 12.84 -6.71
C ARG A 10 6.69 12.45 -8.03
N LYS A 11 6.69 11.15 -8.37
CA LYS A 11 7.09 10.72 -9.71
C LYS A 11 6.05 11.20 -10.73
N GLU A 12 6.53 11.66 -11.88
CA GLU A 12 5.68 12.11 -13.00
C GLU A 12 4.85 10.97 -13.59
N ILE A 13 5.41 9.76 -13.65
CA ILE A 13 4.73 8.56 -14.16
C ILE A 13 4.55 7.55 -13.03
N VAL A 14 3.28 7.26 -12.73
CA VAL A 14 2.84 6.31 -11.69
C VAL A 14 2.18 5.12 -12.38
N HIS A 15 2.68 3.91 -12.09
CA HIS A 15 2.20 2.68 -12.71
C HIS A 15 1.02 2.07 -11.95
N ASP A 16 1.04 2.22 -10.64
CA ASP A 16 0.10 1.68 -9.67
C ASP A 16 -0.11 2.66 -8.51
N VAL A 17 -1.29 2.57 -7.90
CA VAL A 17 -1.65 3.38 -6.72
C VAL A 17 -1.58 2.51 -5.47
N ASP A 18 -0.69 2.85 -4.55
CA ASP A 18 -0.59 2.19 -3.24
C ASP A 18 -1.40 2.97 -2.20
N LEU A 19 -2.40 2.33 -1.59
CA LEU A 19 -3.18 2.87 -0.48
C LEU A 19 -2.77 2.19 0.83
N LEU A 20 -2.43 2.98 1.84
CA LEU A 20 -2.14 2.49 3.18
C LEU A 20 -3.18 2.98 4.19
N VAL A 21 -3.82 2.02 4.86
CA VAL A 21 -4.87 2.27 5.85
C VAL A 21 -4.48 1.63 7.19
N ALA A 22 -4.47 2.44 8.25
CA ALA A 22 -4.46 1.96 9.63
C ALA A 22 -5.88 1.70 10.12
N THR A 23 -6.17 0.50 10.63
CA THR A 23 -7.50 0.17 11.17
C THR A 23 -7.43 -0.97 12.18
N LYS A 24 -8.42 -1.04 13.06
CA LYS A 24 -8.68 -2.20 13.93
C LYS A 24 -9.61 -3.24 13.29
N LYS A 25 -10.19 -2.92 12.12
CA LYS A 25 -11.18 -3.75 11.41
C LYS A 25 -10.75 -3.98 9.96
N PRO A 26 -9.71 -4.79 9.70
CA PRO A 26 -9.14 -4.93 8.37
C PRO A 26 -10.12 -5.51 7.36
N GLU A 27 -10.92 -6.51 7.76
CA GLU A 27 -11.90 -7.15 6.88
C GLU A 27 -12.95 -6.18 6.34
N THR A 28 -13.42 -5.25 7.17
CA THR A 28 -14.43 -4.25 6.76
C THR A 28 -13.86 -3.33 5.67
N ILE A 29 -12.63 -2.86 5.84
CA ILE A 29 -11.96 -1.99 4.87
C ILE A 29 -11.67 -2.75 3.57
N THR A 30 -11.16 -3.98 3.68
CA THR A 30 -10.90 -4.82 2.51
C THR A 30 -12.16 -5.11 1.71
N LYS A 31 -13.27 -5.47 2.38
CA LYS A 31 -14.57 -5.70 1.72
C LYS A 31 -15.10 -4.44 1.04
N PHE A 32 -15.01 -3.29 1.70
CA PHE A 32 -15.41 -2.01 1.11
C PHE A 32 -14.57 -1.68 -0.14
N PHE A 33 -13.26 -1.90 -0.06
CA PHE A 33 -12.33 -1.62 -1.16
C PHE A 33 -12.61 -2.46 -2.40
N ILE A 34 -12.73 -3.79 -2.25
CA ILE A 34 -12.97 -4.69 -3.40
C ILE A 34 -14.37 -4.53 -4.01
N GLY A 35 -15.35 -4.06 -3.23
CA GLY A 35 -16.72 -3.83 -3.68
C GLY A 35 -16.97 -2.42 -4.23
N HIS A 36 -15.95 -1.58 -4.30
CA HIS A 36 -16.09 -0.19 -4.73
C HIS A 36 -16.47 -0.09 -6.21
N SER A 37 -17.32 0.87 -6.59
CA SER A 37 -17.85 1.01 -7.96
C SER A 37 -16.78 1.21 -9.04
N LEU A 38 -15.63 1.77 -8.66
CA LEU A 38 -14.47 1.97 -9.52
C LEU A 38 -13.68 0.69 -9.80
N VAL A 39 -13.89 -0.37 -9.03
CA VAL A 39 -13.23 -1.66 -9.25
C VAL A 39 -13.86 -2.36 -10.45
N GLU A 40 -13.00 -2.80 -11.36
CA GLU A 40 -13.38 -3.63 -12.50
C GLU A 40 -13.15 -5.11 -12.20
N SER A 41 -11.98 -5.46 -11.65
CA SER A 41 -11.65 -6.84 -11.28
C SER A 41 -10.70 -6.91 -10.09
N ILE A 42 -10.77 -8.02 -9.35
CA ILE A 42 -9.89 -8.30 -8.22
C ILE A 42 -8.69 -9.09 -8.75
N ILE A 43 -7.48 -8.57 -8.53
CA ILE A 43 -6.22 -9.22 -8.95
C ILE A 43 -5.75 -10.18 -7.85
N ALA A 44 -5.78 -9.73 -6.60
CA ALA A 44 -5.39 -10.53 -5.45
C ALA A 44 -6.14 -10.06 -4.19
N GLN A 45 -6.50 -10.99 -3.32
CA GLN A 45 -7.13 -10.69 -2.04
C GLN A 45 -6.48 -11.53 -0.94
N GLY A 46 -6.08 -10.86 0.13
CA GLY A 46 -5.55 -11.47 1.33
C GLY A 46 -5.97 -10.67 2.58
N PRO A 47 -5.59 -11.15 3.77
CA PRO A 47 -6.03 -10.55 5.03
C PRO A 47 -5.53 -9.11 5.24
N THR A 48 -4.33 -8.79 4.74
CA THR A 48 -3.67 -7.47 4.93
C THR A 48 -3.28 -6.78 3.62
N LYS A 49 -3.48 -7.47 2.49
CA LYS A 49 -3.24 -6.93 1.13
C LYS A 49 -4.43 -7.23 0.26
N SER A 50 -4.89 -6.25 -0.50
CA SER A 50 -5.77 -6.48 -1.65
C SER A 50 -5.28 -5.69 -2.84
N SER A 51 -5.44 -6.22 -4.04
CA SER A 51 -5.03 -5.60 -5.30
C SER A 51 -6.18 -5.72 -6.28
N VAL A 52 -6.55 -4.61 -6.90
CA VAL A 52 -7.66 -4.51 -7.84
C VAL A 52 -7.23 -3.76 -9.08
N ARG A 53 -7.88 -4.07 -10.20
CA ARG A 53 -7.84 -3.24 -11.40
C ARG A 53 -9.04 -2.30 -11.36
N LEU A 54 -8.79 -1.01 -11.51
CA LEU A 54 -9.83 -0.01 -11.66
C LEU A 54 -10.34 0.01 -13.10
N ARG A 55 -11.57 0.50 -13.30
CA ARG A 55 -12.18 0.70 -14.64
C ARG A 55 -11.38 1.62 -15.56
N SER A 56 -10.48 2.44 -15.00
CA SER A 56 -9.55 3.25 -15.78
C SER A 56 -8.36 2.46 -16.34
N GLY A 57 -8.24 1.16 -16.02
CA GLY A 57 -7.10 0.30 -16.34
C GLY A 57 -5.96 0.35 -15.32
N VAL A 58 -5.99 1.31 -14.38
CA VAL A 58 -4.94 1.48 -13.36
C VAL A 58 -5.05 0.41 -12.27
N GLN A 59 -3.92 -0.15 -11.87
CA GLN A 59 -3.86 -1.05 -10.71
C GLN A 59 -3.83 -0.25 -9.40
N CYS A 60 -4.62 -0.69 -8.43
CA CYS A 60 -4.68 -0.11 -7.10
C CYS A 60 -4.47 -1.19 -6.03
N ASP A 61 -3.47 -0.99 -5.19
CA ASP A 61 -3.08 -1.90 -4.13
C ASP A 61 -3.46 -1.30 -2.77
N LEU A 62 -4.31 -2.00 -2.01
CA LEU A 62 -4.65 -1.68 -0.64
C LEU A 62 -3.78 -2.48 0.33
N ARG A 63 -3.20 -1.77 1.29
CA ARG A 63 -2.50 -2.31 2.45
C ARG A 63 -3.20 -1.88 3.73
N VAL A 64 -3.50 -2.86 4.56
CA VAL A 64 -4.16 -2.64 5.84
C VAL A 64 -3.24 -3.08 6.97
N VAL A 65 -2.99 -2.17 7.91
CA VAL A 65 -2.06 -2.36 9.04
C VAL A 65 -2.70 -1.90 10.34
N SER A 66 -2.13 -2.30 11.47
CA SER A 66 -2.52 -1.74 12.76
C SER A 66 -2.05 -0.29 12.91
N THR A 67 -2.66 0.46 13.83
CA THR A 67 -2.25 1.83 14.13
C THR A 67 -0.81 1.92 14.63
N ALA A 68 -0.33 0.90 15.36
CA ALA A 68 1.04 0.85 15.85
C ALA A 68 2.06 0.64 14.72
N GLU A 69 1.70 -0.15 13.70
CA GLU A 69 2.57 -0.44 12.55
C GLU A 69 2.55 0.67 11.50
N TYR A 70 1.53 1.52 11.52
CA TYR A 70 1.29 2.55 10.50
C TYR A 70 2.50 3.43 10.14
N PRO A 71 3.25 4.03 11.09
CA PRO A 71 4.40 4.88 10.72
C PRO A 71 5.51 4.08 10.02
N PHE A 72 5.75 2.83 10.43
CA PHE A 72 6.75 1.96 9.82
C PHE A 72 6.31 1.47 8.44
N ALA A 73 5.04 1.09 8.32
CA ALA A 73 4.44 0.70 7.06
C ALA A 73 4.46 1.87 6.05
N LEU A 74 4.15 3.09 6.50
CA LEU A 74 4.19 4.27 5.63
C LEU A 74 5.60 4.51 5.09
N ALA A 75 6.64 4.41 5.93
CA ALA A 75 8.02 4.51 5.49
C ALA A 75 8.36 3.43 4.46
N TYR A 76 8.01 2.16 4.76
CA TYR A 76 8.26 1.03 3.87
C TYR A 76 7.56 1.16 2.52
N PHE A 77 6.26 1.46 2.50
CA PHE A 77 5.48 1.59 1.27
C PHE A 77 5.75 2.89 0.51
N THR A 78 6.31 3.91 1.17
CA THR A 78 6.83 5.09 0.45
C THR A 78 8.05 4.72 -0.37
N GLY A 79 8.90 3.80 0.09
CA GLY A 79 10.06 3.33 -0.66
C GLY A 79 11.05 4.45 -1.07
N ASN A 80 11.78 4.33 -2.18
CA ASN A 80 11.81 3.23 -3.15
C ASN A 80 12.47 1.94 -2.59
N LYS A 81 12.51 0.89 -3.41
CA LYS A 81 13.12 -0.40 -3.06
C LYS A 81 14.57 -0.23 -2.57
N GLU A 82 15.35 0.57 -3.27
CA GLU A 82 16.76 0.85 -2.94
C GLU A 82 16.88 1.56 -1.59
N HIS A 83 16.04 2.57 -1.33
CA HIS A 83 15.98 3.26 -0.05
C HIS A 83 15.68 2.29 1.10
N ASN A 84 14.71 1.39 0.91
CA ASN A 84 14.37 0.38 1.93
C ASN A 84 15.51 -0.61 2.17
N ILE A 85 16.23 -1.03 1.12
CA ILE A 85 17.39 -1.92 1.23
C ILE A 85 18.48 -1.26 2.05
N GLU A 86 18.82 -0.01 1.75
CA GLU A 86 19.86 0.74 2.45
C GLU A 86 19.48 1.00 3.92
N LEU A 87 18.22 1.38 4.18
CA LEU A 87 17.70 1.56 5.53
C LEU A 87 17.82 0.27 6.35
N ARG A 88 17.43 -0.87 5.76
CA ARG A 88 17.53 -2.18 6.40
C ARG A 88 18.97 -2.60 6.64
N SER A 89 19.86 -2.35 5.69
CA SER A 89 21.30 -2.60 5.81
C SER A 89 21.90 -1.82 6.99
N ARG A 90 21.54 -0.54 7.13
CA ARG A 90 21.99 0.30 8.27
C ARG A 90 21.43 -0.17 9.61
N ALA A 91 20.18 -0.59 9.66
CA ALA A 91 19.58 -1.15 10.86
C ALA A 91 20.34 -2.41 11.30
N LEU A 92 20.55 -3.37 10.40
CA LEU A 92 21.30 -4.60 10.70
C LEU A 92 22.73 -4.36 11.20
N LYS A 93 23.40 -3.29 10.70
CA LYS A 93 24.73 -2.90 11.17
C LYS A 93 24.73 -2.33 12.61
N ARG A 94 23.58 -1.95 13.15
CA ARG A 94 23.43 -1.27 14.44
C ARG A 94 22.75 -2.14 15.52
N GLY A 95 22.39 -3.38 15.20
CA GLY A 95 21.65 -4.30 16.08
C GLY A 95 20.16 -4.10 15.99
#